data_AF-A0A256WAY0-F1
#
_entry.id   AF-A0A256WAY0-F1
#
_cell.length_a   1.000
_cell.length_b   1.000
_cell.length_c   1.000
_cell.angle_alpha   90.00
_cell.angle_beta   90.00
_cell.angle_gamma   90.00
#
_symmetry.space_group_name_H-M   'P 1'
#
loop_
_entity.id
_entity.type
_entity.pdbx_description
1 polymer ?
#
loop_
_entity_poly.entity_id
_entity_poly.type
_entity_poly.pdbx_seq_one_letter_code
_entity_poly.pdbx_strand_id
1 'polypeptide(L)'
;MSTKVFSGFPFELKKPSANAIDAAHSISRNIAEGYCRKSIKEYLNFLNIALGSIGELHSSYICFFEAQQISGEDFETLDRLHFKTENELLSLIKSLQKKLKNNDWHDSFSDDKE
;
A
#
# COMPACT_ATOMS: atom_id res chain seq x y z
N MET A 1 10.70 -1.51 7.54
CA MET A 1 11.91 -1.27 6.74
C MET A 1 12.10 0.22 6.47
N SER A 2 11.06 0.93 6.02
CA SER A 2 11.05 2.40 5.89
C SER A 2 11.50 3.14 7.15
N THR A 3 11.07 2.66 8.32
CA THR A 3 11.51 3.19 9.63
C THR A 3 13.02 3.11 9.88
N LYS A 4 13.70 2.07 9.37
CA LYS A 4 15.15 1.87 9.54
C LYS A 4 15.95 2.79 8.61
N VAL A 5 15.47 2.99 7.38
CA VAL A 5 16.11 3.87 6.40
C VAL A 5 15.99 5.33 6.85
N PHE A 6 14.79 5.74 7.29
CA PHE A 6 14.52 7.15 7.58
C PHE A 6 14.87 7.58 9.01
N SER A 7 15.20 6.66 9.92
CA SER A 7 15.54 7.01 11.31
C SER A 7 16.81 7.86 11.46
N GLY A 8 17.71 7.84 10.47
CA GLY A 8 18.98 8.58 10.48
C GLY A 8 18.88 10.01 9.93
N PHE A 9 17.70 10.46 9.52
CA PHE A 9 17.55 11.72 8.82
C PHE A 9 17.78 12.94 9.73
N PRO A 10 18.33 14.03 9.18
CA PRO A 10 18.48 15.30 9.90
C PRO A 10 17.11 15.86 10.31
N PHE A 11 17.09 16.77 11.29
CA PHE A 11 15.86 17.28 11.90
C PHE A 11 14.90 17.89 10.87
N GLU A 12 15.44 18.58 9.88
CA GLU A 12 14.75 19.26 8.79
C GLU A 12 13.93 18.28 7.93
N LEU A 13 14.35 17.02 7.85
CA LEU A 13 13.70 15.99 7.04
C LEU A 13 12.79 15.06 7.85
N LYS A 14 12.70 15.21 9.17
CA LYS A 14 11.83 14.37 10.01
C LYS A 14 10.38 14.34 9.55
N LYS A 15 9.84 15.47 9.11
CA LYS A 15 8.45 15.54 8.65
C LYS A 15 8.24 14.79 7.32
N PRO A 16 9.02 15.06 6.25
CA PRO A 16 9.01 14.23 5.04
C PRO A 16 9.18 12.73 5.32
N SER A 17 10.15 12.37 6.17
CA SER A 17 10.39 10.99 6.58
C SER A 17 9.19 10.35 7.27
N ALA A 18 8.57 11.07 8.21
CA ALA A 18 7.38 10.60 8.91
C ALA A 18 6.23 10.36 7.93
N ASN A 19 6.00 11.29 6.98
CA ASN A 19 4.99 11.12 5.95
C ASN A 19 5.23 9.85 5.10
N ALA A 20 6.48 9.57 4.72
CA ALA A 20 6.83 8.36 3.98
C ALA A 20 6.58 7.08 4.80
N ILE A 21 6.88 7.11 6.11
CA ILE A 21 6.57 6.01 7.03
C ILE A 21 5.05 5.81 7.15
N ASP A 22 4.30 6.90 7.28
CA ASP A 22 2.85 6.86 7.39
C ASP A 22 2.19 6.34 6.13
N ALA A 23 2.70 6.71 4.95
CA ALA A 23 2.29 6.12 3.67
C ALA A 23 2.54 4.60 3.65
N ALA A 24 3.73 4.15 4.07
CA ALA A 24 4.04 2.73 4.16
C ALA A 24 3.09 1.96 5.11
N HIS A 25 2.76 2.53 6.27
CA HIS A 25 1.78 1.95 7.18
C HIS A 25 0.34 2.02 6.64
N SER A 26 0.00 3.07 5.89
CA SER A 26 -1.31 3.25 5.28
C SER A 26 -1.62 2.13 4.28
N ILE A 27 -0.63 1.67 3.51
CA ILE A 27 -0.79 0.54 2.57
C ILE A 27 -1.31 -0.70 3.31
N SER A 28 -0.62 -1.13 4.36
CA SER A 28 -1.00 -2.35 5.10
C SER A 28 -2.32 -2.18 5.85
N ARG A 29 -2.54 -1.01 6.46
CA ARG A 29 -3.79 -0.71 7.18
C ARG A 29 -5.00 -0.76 6.25
N ASN A 30 -4.93 -0.15 5.07
CA ASN A 30 -6.03 -0.15 4.12
C ASN A 30 -6.29 -1.55 3.52
N ILE A 31 -5.26 -2.35 3.25
CA ILE A 31 -5.44 -3.74 2.80
C ILE A 31 -6.19 -4.55 3.88
N ALA A 32 -5.77 -4.45 5.15
CA ALA A 32 -6.39 -5.15 6.26
C ALA A 32 -7.82 -4.66 6.53
N GLU A 33 -8.04 -3.36 6.52
CA GLU A 33 -9.36 -2.77 6.73
C GLU A 33 -10.33 -3.15 5.61
N GLY A 34 -9.87 -3.10 4.36
CA GLY A 34 -10.62 -3.55 3.20
C GLY A 34 -10.99 -5.03 3.29
N TYR A 35 -10.06 -5.89 3.72
CA TYR A 35 -10.31 -7.32 3.91
C TYR A 35 -11.41 -7.60 4.94
N CYS A 36 -11.49 -6.76 5.97
CA CYS A 36 -12.55 -6.82 6.98
C CYS A 36 -13.90 -6.28 6.48
N ARG A 37 -13.98 -5.73 5.27
CA ARG A 37 -15.25 -5.28 4.67
C ARG A 37 -16.01 -6.46 4.09
N LYS A 38 -17.34 -6.35 4.16
CA LYS A 38 -18.22 -7.37 3.60
C LYS A 38 -18.38 -7.20 2.10
N SER A 39 -18.63 -5.97 1.66
CA SER A 39 -18.85 -5.70 0.25
C SER A 39 -17.55 -5.81 -0.53
N ILE A 40 -17.56 -6.57 -1.63
CA ILE A 40 -16.41 -6.58 -2.54
C ILE A 40 -16.09 -5.19 -3.10
N LYS A 41 -17.11 -4.32 -3.25
CA LYS A 41 -16.93 -2.93 -3.69
C LYS A 41 -16.22 -2.09 -2.63
N GLU A 42 -16.56 -2.28 -1.36
CA GLU A 42 -15.85 -1.64 -0.26
C GLU A 42 -14.41 -2.15 -0.18
N TYR A 43 -14.19 -3.46 -0.31
CA TYR A 43 -12.82 -3.99 -0.32
C TYR A 43 -12.00 -3.36 -1.44
N LEU A 44 -12.52 -3.34 -2.67
CA LEU A 44 -11.87 -2.67 -3.80
C LEU A 44 -11.60 -1.19 -3.54
N ASN A 45 -12.51 -0.46 -2.88
CA ASN A 45 -12.29 0.93 -2.50
C ASN A 45 -11.07 1.10 -1.58
N PHE A 46 -10.97 0.28 -0.53
CA PHE A 46 -9.81 0.28 0.37
C PHE A 46 -8.51 -0.11 -0.33
N LEU A 47 -8.55 -1.09 -1.24
CA LEU A 47 -7.36 -1.46 -2.02
C LEU A 47 -6.90 -0.34 -2.96
N ASN A 48 -7.83 0.48 -3.50
CA ASN A 48 -7.46 1.67 -4.26
C ASN A 48 -6.83 2.76 -3.40
N ILE A 49 -7.27 2.93 -2.14
CA ILE A 49 -6.60 3.81 -1.18
C ILE A 49 -5.18 3.31 -0.90
N ALA A 50 -5.00 2.00 -0.72
CA ALA A 50 -3.68 1.39 -0.55
C ALA A 50 -2.76 1.65 -1.76
N LEU A 51 -3.27 1.56 -3.00
CA LEU A 51 -2.52 1.94 -4.21
C LEU A 51 -2.10 3.41 -4.19
N GLY A 52 -2.99 4.32 -3.75
CA GLY A 52 -2.64 5.72 -3.57
C GLY A 52 -1.45 5.90 -2.62
N SER A 53 -1.47 5.22 -1.47
CA SER A 53 -0.37 5.24 -0.51
C SER A 53 0.93 4.59 -1.03
N ILE A 54 0.87 3.61 -1.94
CA ILE A 54 2.05 3.10 -2.67
C ILE A 54 2.70 4.24 -3.47
N GLY A 55 1.91 5.00 -4.22
CA GLY A 55 2.40 6.13 -5.01
C GLY A 55 3.02 7.24 -4.17
N GLU A 56 2.44 7.56 -3.01
CA GLU A 56 2.99 8.52 -2.05
C GLU A 56 4.36 8.08 -1.50
N LEU A 57 4.49 6.80 -1.14
CA LEU A 57 5.74 6.23 -0.67
C LEU A 57 6.80 6.25 -1.79
N HIS A 58 6.43 5.87 -3.01
CA HIS A 58 7.31 5.85 -4.17
C HIS A 58 7.88 7.25 -4.47
N SER A 59 7.00 8.24 -4.58
CA SER A 59 7.40 9.63 -4.77
C SER A 59 8.34 10.12 -3.66
N SER A 60 8.06 9.75 -2.41
CA SER A 60 8.88 10.14 -1.26
C SER A 60 10.31 9.61 -1.34
N TYR A 61 10.51 8.32 -1.61
CA TYR A 61 11.87 7.77 -1.65
C TYR A 61 12.65 8.15 -2.92
N ILE A 62 11.96 8.43 -4.03
CA ILE A 62 12.60 9.07 -5.21
C ILE A 62 13.15 10.45 -4.79
N CYS A 63 12.33 11.29 -4.16
CA CYS A 63 12.78 12.61 -3.71
C CYS A 63 13.98 12.52 -2.75
N PHE A 64 13.98 11.55 -1.84
CA PHE A 64 15.12 11.34 -0.94
C PHE A 64 16.38 10.88 -1.67
N PHE A 65 16.25 10.05 -2.70
CA PHE A 65 17.40 9.61 -3.50
C PHE A 65 17.99 10.75 -4.34
N GLU A 66 17.15 11.51 -5.05
CA GLU A 66 17.56 12.68 -5.82
C GLU A 66 18.23 13.75 -4.94
N ALA A 67 17.74 13.92 -3.71
CA ALA A 67 18.33 14.80 -2.71
C ALA A 67 19.57 14.22 -2.01
N GLN A 68 20.06 13.04 -2.42
CA GLN A 68 21.20 12.33 -1.84
C GLN A 68 21.06 12.04 -0.34
N GLN A 69 19.83 11.84 0.14
CA GLN A 69 19.51 11.56 1.55
C GLN A 69 19.45 10.06 1.85
N ILE A 70 19.36 9.20 0.83
CA ILE A 70 19.48 7.75 0.94
C ILE A 70 20.52 7.22 -0.03
N SER A 71 21.14 6.09 0.33
CA SER A 71 22.11 5.43 -0.52
C SER A 71 21.44 4.76 -1.73
N GLY A 72 22.22 4.43 -2.76
CA GLY A 72 21.74 3.62 -3.88
C GLY A 72 21.26 2.23 -3.44
N GLU A 73 21.90 1.62 -2.44
CA GLU A 73 21.49 0.32 -1.88
C GLU A 73 20.14 0.41 -1.15
N ASP A 74 19.92 1.48 -0.37
CA ASP A 74 18.64 1.74 0.28
C ASP A 74 17.54 1.98 -0.76
N PHE A 75 17.83 2.77 -1.80
CA PHE A 75 16.90 3.02 -2.90
C PHE A 75 16.51 1.72 -3.61
N GLU A 76 17.48 0.91 -4.03
CA GLU A 76 17.22 -0.37 -4.71
C GLU A 76 16.41 -1.32 -3.83
N THR A 77 16.69 -1.34 -2.53
CA THR A 77 15.93 -2.15 -1.57
C THR A 77 14.48 -1.67 -1.46
N LEU A 78 14.25 -0.36 -1.36
CA LEU A 78 12.90 0.22 -1.31
C LEU A 78 12.16 -0.05 -2.62
N ASP A 79 12.81 0.17 -3.76
CA ASP A 79 12.21 0.04 -5.08
C ASP A 79 11.80 -1.40 -5.39
N ARG A 80 12.66 -2.37 -5.07
CA ARG A 80 12.35 -3.80 -5.20
C ARG A 80 11.12 -4.20 -4.35
N LEU A 81 11.00 -3.67 -3.14
CA LEU A 81 9.85 -3.95 -2.28
C LEU A 81 8.59 -3.22 -2.73
N HIS A 82 8.71 -1.98 -3.18
CA HIS A 82 7.65 -1.21 -3.79
C HIS A 82 7.07 -1.98 -4.98
N PHE A 83 7.91 -2.36 -5.95
CA PHE A 83 7.50 -3.09 -7.14
C PHE A 83 6.80 -4.40 -6.79
N LYS A 84 7.35 -5.19 -5.86
CA LYS A 84 6.73 -6.43 -5.42
C LYS A 84 5.33 -6.19 -4.81
N THR A 85 5.24 -5.24 -3.89
CA THR A 85 3.99 -4.94 -3.16
C THR A 85 2.92 -4.41 -4.11
N GLU A 86 3.29 -3.53 -5.03
CA GLU A 86 2.39 -2.98 -6.05
C GLU A 86 1.84 -4.09 -6.97
N ASN A 87 2.69 -4.98 -7.46
CA ASN A 87 2.26 -6.07 -8.34
C ASN A 87 1.35 -7.09 -7.63
N GLU A 88 1.64 -7.42 -6.37
CA GLU A 88 0.78 -8.28 -5.55
C GLU A 88 -0.59 -7.62 -5.30
N LEU A 89 -0.60 -6.32 -4.98
CA LEU A 89 -1.82 -5.55 -4.77
C LEU A 89 -2.67 -5.44 -6.05
N LEU A 90 -2.04 -5.13 -7.20
CA LEU A 90 -2.71 -5.11 -8.50
C LEU A 90 -3.28 -6.47 -8.87
N SER A 91 -2.57 -7.55 -8.57
CA SER A 91 -3.04 -8.92 -8.82
C SER A 91 -4.26 -9.26 -7.95
N LEU A 92 -4.24 -8.87 -6.67
CA LEU A 92 -5.38 -9.01 -5.77
C LEU A 92 -6.60 -8.23 -6.30
N ILE A 93 -6.42 -6.95 -6.66
CA ILE A 93 -7.49 -6.11 -7.22
C ILE A 93 -8.09 -6.75 -8.48
N LYS A 94 -7.25 -7.21 -9.43
CA LYS A 94 -7.72 -7.90 -10.63
C LYS A 94 -8.55 -9.14 -10.30
N SER A 95 -8.11 -9.92 -9.31
CA SER A 95 -8.83 -11.13 -8.87
C SER A 95 -10.21 -10.82 -8.29
N LEU A 96 -10.32 -9.74 -7.51
CA LEU A 96 -11.58 -9.30 -6.91
C LEU A 96 -12.51 -8.66 -7.95
N GLN A 97 -11.98 -7.86 -8.88
CA GLN A 97 -12.76 -7.34 -10.00
C GLN A 97 -13.37 -8.47 -10.85
N LYS A 98 -12.61 -9.56 -11.06
CA LYS A 98 -13.15 -10.76 -11.74
C LYS A 98 -14.29 -11.39 -10.95
N LYS A 99 -14.15 -11.55 -9.63
CA LYS A 99 -15.22 -12.06 -8.76
C LYS A 99 -16.46 -11.17 -8.81
N LEU A 100 -16.29 -9.85 -8.74
CA LEU A 100 -17.39 -8.90 -8.86
C LEU A 100 -18.10 -9.02 -10.21
N LYS A 101 -17.35 -9.11 -11.31
CA LYS A 101 -17.93 -9.27 -12.66
C LYS A 101 -18.74 -10.56 -12.81
N ASN A 102 -18.28 -11.64 -12.19
CA ASN A 102 -18.93 -12.94 -12.24
C ASN A 102 -20.08 -13.11 -11.23
N ASN A 103 -20.25 -12.17 -10.29
CA ASN A 103 -21.08 -12.32 -9.09
C ASN A 103 -20.67 -13.50 -8.20
N ASP A 104 -19.38 -13.85 -8.17
CA ASP A 104 -18.79 -14.94 -7.37
C ASP A 104 -18.41 -14.49 -5.94
N TRP A 105 -19.15 -13.53 -5.37
CA TRP A 105 -18.88 -12.97 -4.06
C TRP A 105 -20.16 -12.88 -3.22
N HIS A 106 -20.07 -13.32 -1.97
CA HIS A 106 -21.20 -13.34 -1.05
C HIS A 106 -21.19 -12.10 -0.15
N ASP A 107 -22.06 -11.13 -0.47
CA ASP A 107 -22.18 -9.85 0.25
C ASP A 107 -23.09 -9.92 1.50
N SER A 108 -23.60 -11.10 1.88
CA SER A 108 -24.45 -11.29 3.06
C SER A 108 -23.74 -12.00 4.22
N PHE A 109 -23.95 -11.57 5.46
CA PHE A 109 -23.51 -12.30 6.66
C PHE A 109 -24.51 -13.37 7.10
N SER A 110 -25.73 -13.32 6.58
CA SER A 110 -26.72 -14.37 6.79
C SER A 110 -26.32 -15.56 5.93
N ASP A 111 -26.31 -16.75 6.52
CA ASP A 111 -26.38 -17.97 5.72
C ASP A 111 -27.72 -17.95 5.00
N ASP A 112 -27.72 -18.10 3.68
CA ASP A 112 -28.94 -18.44 2.93
C ASP A 112 -29.37 -19.84 3.40
N LYS A 113 -30.11 -19.89 4.50
CA LYS A 113 -30.81 -21.09 4.96
C LYS A 113 -32.05 -21.21 4.11
N GLU A 114 -32.06 -22.22 3.23
CA GLU A 114 -33.30 -22.88 2.80
C GLU A 114 -34.11 -23.37 4.01
#